data_AF-A0A9D7GSR0-F1
#
_entry.id   AF-A0A9D7GSR0-F1
#
_cell.length_a   1.000
_cell.length_b   1.000
_cell.length_c   1.000
_cell.angle_alpha   90.00
_cell.angle_beta   90.00
_cell.angle_gamma   90.00
#
_symmetry.space_group_name_H-M   'P 1'
#
loop_
_entity.id
_entity.type
_entity.pdbx_description
1 polymer ?
#
loop_
_entity_poly.entity_id
_entity_poly.type
_entity_poly.pdbx_seq_one_letter_code
_entity_poly.pdbx_strand_id
1 'polypeptide(L)'
;MRQRQRYAGLVARAADEEEQQGALRIACICDEVLAASAASYEQIAANASSHREEEWWHKANSLWHVAREYHRRHQGCDQDSRKFSTHSPARLAELTMEYDLEASALLALLHALTAYRKVVPEAEYEGSGASRVA
;
A
#
# COMPACT_ATOMS: atom_id res chain seq x y z
N MET A 1 -4.82 -0.04 1.37
CA MET A 1 -5.33 -1.43 1.36
C MET A 1 -6.85 -1.53 1.52
N ARG A 2 -7.44 -1.34 2.71
CA ARG A 2 -8.90 -1.47 2.92
C ARG A 2 -9.73 -0.53 2.01
N GLN A 3 -9.23 0.67 1.73
CA GLN A 3 -9.92 1.64 0.87
C GLN A 3 -9.92 1.25 -0.62
N ARG A 4 -8.89 0.53 -1.10
CA ARG A 4 -8.87 -0.01 -2.48
C ARG A 4 -9.88 -1.14 -2.67
N GLN A 5 -10.00 -2.02 -1.68
CA GLN A 5 -11.04 -3.06 -1.67
C GLN A 5 -12.45 -2.45 -1.65
N ARG A 6 -12.63 -1.35 -0.88
CA ARG A 6 -13.87 -0.60 -0.86
C ARG A 6 -14.21 0.00 -2.23
N TYR A 7 -13.26 0.66 -2.88
CA TYR A 7 -13.44 1.18 -4.24
C TYR A 7 -13.79 0.06 -5.24
N ALA A 8 -13.03 -1.04 -5.24
CA ALA A 8 -13.30 -2.19 -6.11
C ALA A 8 -14.72 -2.77 -5.89
N GLY A 9 -15.17 -2.82 -4.63
CA GLY A 9 -16.53 -3.24 -4.29
C GLY A 9 -17.62 -2.30 -4.80
N LEU A 10 -17.36 -0.98 -4.86
CA LEU A 10 -18.28 0.01 -5.42
C LEU A 10 -18.37 -0.11 -6.95
N VAL A 11 -17.22 -0.26 -7.62
CA VAL A 11 -17.14 -0.47 -9.07
C VAL A 11 -17.89 -1.75 -9.47
N ALA A 12 -17.66 -2.85 -8.75
CA ALA A 12 -18.32 -4.13 -9.02
C ALA A 12 -19.85 -4.09 -8.85
N ARG A 13 -20.37 -3.14 -8.07
CA ARG A 13 -21.80 -2.92 -7.86
C ARG A 13 -22.39 -1.86 -8.77
N ALA A 14 -21.60 -1.30 -9.69
CA ALA A 14 -21.98 -0.16 -10.52
C ALA A 14 -22.60 0.98 -9.69
N ALA A 15 -21.97 1.30 -8.55
CA ALA A 15 -22.36 2.42 -7.70
C ALA A 15 -22.27 3.74 -8.48
N ASP A 16 -22.87 4.81 -7.96
CA ASP A 16 -22.85 6.11 -8.62
C ASP A 16 -21.42 6.63 -8.86
N GLU A 17 -21.22 7.37 -9.96
CA GLU A 17 -19.91 7.88 -10.36
C GLU A 17 -19.28 8.79 -9.29
N GLU A 18 -20.09 9.60 -8.60
CA GLU A 18 -19.61 10.47 -7.53
C GLU A 18 -19.11 9.66 -6.32
N GLU A 19 -19.81 8.56 -6.00
CA GLU A 19 -19.42 7.65 -4.92
C GLU A 19 -18.12 6.91 -5.26
N GLN A 20 -17.99 6.42 -6.51
CA GLN A 20 -16.77 5.80 -7.00
C GLN A 20 -15.58 6.77 -6.96
N GLN A 21 -15.78 8.00 -7.45
CA GLN A 21 -14.77 9.05 -7.47
C GLN A 21 -14.32 9.42 -6.05
N GLY A 22 -15.26 9.53 -5.11
CA GLY A 22 -14.96 9.81 -3.70
C GLY A 22 -14.12 8.69 -3.07
N ALA A 23 -14.50 7.43 -3.28
CA ALA A 23 -13.74 6.28 -2.77
C ALA A 23 -12.34 6.17 -3.40
N LEU A 24 -12.21 6.45 -4.70
CA LEU A 24 -10.92 6.48 -5.39
C LEU A 24 -9.98 7.53 -4.79
N ARG A 25 -10.47 8.75 -4.54
CA ARG A 25 -9.66 9.82 -3.92
C ARG A 25 -9.11 9.39 -2.56
N ILE A 26 -9.94 8.76 -1.72
CA ILE A 26 -9.51 8.25 -0.42
C ILE A 26 -8.43 7.17 -0.58
N ALA A 27 -8.58 6.28 -1.57
CA ALA A 27 -7.57 5.26 -1.87
C ALA A 27 -6.23 5.90 -2.27
N CYS A 28 -6.24 6.89 -3.18
CA CYS A 28 -5.04 7.63 -3.58
C CYS A 28 -4.33 8.30 -2.39
N ILE A 29 -5.08 8.99 -1.51
CA ILE A 29 -4.52 9.59 -0.29
C ILE A 29 -3.84 8.54 0.59
N CYS A 30 -4.43 7.35 0.72
CA CYS A 30 -3.83 6.28 1.51
C CYS A 30 -2.49 5.81 0.92
N ASP A 31 -2.37 5.79 -0.41
CA ASP A 31 -1.13 5.39 -1.08
C ASP A 31 -0.05 6.48 -0.98
N GLU A 32 -0.44 7.75 -1.00
CA GLU A 32 0.46 8.88 -0.70
C GLU A 32 0.99 8.80 0.73
N VAL A 33 0.11 8.54 1.71
CA VAL A 33 0.50 8.36 3.12
C VAL A 33 1.43 7.18 3.28
N LEU A 34 1.18 6.06 2.59
CA LEU A 34 2.06 4.89 2.61
C LEU A 34 3.45 5.24 2.07
N ALA A 35 3.53 5.95 0.95
CA ALA A 35 4.80 6.38 0.36
C ALA A 35 5.58 7.33 1.29
N ALA A 36 4.90 8.31 1.87
CA ALA A 36 5.49 9.24 2.82
C ALA A 36 6.02 8.51 4.07
N SER A 37 5.22 7.57 4.62
CA SER A 37 5.61 6.77 5.79
C SER A 37 6.85 5.91 5.50
N ALA A 38 6.92 5.29 4.32
CA ALA A 38 8.08 4.51 3.91
C ALA A 38 9.35 5.37 3.77
N ALA A 39 9.21 6.59 3.24
CA ALA A 39 10.33 7.54 3.13
C ALA A 39 10.81 8.04 4.50
N SER A 40 9.89 8.37 5.41
CA SER A 40 10.23 8.75 6.79
C SER A 40 10.91 7.61 7.54
N TYR A 41 10.43 6.37 7.37
CA TYR A 41 11.06 5.20 7.97
C TYR A 41 12.50 5.03 7.48
N GLU A 42 12.77 5.19 6.18
CA GLU A 42 14.14 5.10 5.61
C GLU A 42 15.11 6.09 6.28
N GLN A 43 14.69 7.34 6.48
CA GLN A 43 15.51 8.38 7.12
C GLN A 43 15.84 8.06 8.58
N ILE A 44 14.87 7.54 9.32
CA ILE A 44 15.05 7.16 10.73
C ILE A 44 15.91 5.89 10.82
N ALA A 45 15.61 4.91 9.97
CA ALA A 45 16.22 3.60 10.04
C ALA A 45 17.71 3.61 9.66
N ALA A 46 18.12 4.54 8.78
CA ALA A 46 19.52 4.77 8.44
C ALA A 46 20.41 5.07 9.68
N ASN A 47 19.82 5.65 10.73
CA ASN A 47 20.55 6.08 11.94
C ASN A 47 20.39 5.12 13.14
N ALA A 48 19.53 4.11 13.04
CA ALA A 48 19.14 3.25 14.16
C ALA A 48 19.90 1.90 14.16
N SER A 49 21.23 1.95 14.28
CA SER A 49 22.10 0.76 14.25
C SER A 49 21.91 -0.22 15.43
N SER A 50 21.27 0.20 16.52
CA SER A 50 21.16 -0.55 17.78
C SER A 50 20.12 -1.67 17.78
N HIS A 51 19.14 -1.65 16.88
CA HIS A 51 17.99 -2.59 16.92
C HIS A 51 18.13 -3.74 15.91
N ARG A 52 19.32 -3.96 15.33
CA ARG A 52 19.54 -4.87 14.20
C ARG A 52 19.23 -6.33 14.46
N GLU A 53 19.23 -6.76 15.72
CA GLU A 53 18.94 -8.14 16.11
C GLU A 53 17.48 -8.34 16.57
N GLU A 54 16.69 -7.26 16.61
CA GLU A 54 15.33 -7.31 17.14
C GLU A 54 14.35 -7.79 16.06
N GLU A 55 13.47 -8.71 16.43
CA GLU A 55 12.53 -9.32 15.46
C GLU A 55 11.61 -8.27 14.83
N TRP A 56 11.09 -7.32 15.63
CA TRP A 56 10.23 -6.25 15.14
C TRP A 56 10.94 -5.38 14.10
N TRP A 57 12.26 -5.18 14.26
CA TRP A 57 13.09 -4.40 13.33
C TRP A 57 13.22 -5.10 11.98
N HIS A 58 13.42 -6.42 11.96
CA HIS A 58 13.42 -7.19 10.72
C HIS A 58 12.06 -7.16 10.02
N LYS A 59 10.95 -7.26 10.78
CA LYS A 59 9.60 -7.15 10.20
C LYS A 59 9.31 -5.75 9.68
N ALA A 60 9.76 -4.70 10.38
CA ALA A 60 9.64 -3.30 9.95
C ALA A 60 10.41 -3.06 8.64
N ASN A 61 11.65 -3.53 8.54
CA ASN A 61 12.45 -3.42 7.31
C ASN A 61 11.83 -4.21 6.16
N SER A 62 11.33 -5.42 6.43
CA SER A 62 10.60 -6.19 5.43
C SER A 62 9.37 -5.45 4.92
N LEU A 63 8.58 -4.84 5.82
CA LEU A 63 7.40 -4.03 5.49
C LEU A 63 7.79 -2.81 4.65
N TRP A 64 8.86 -2.13 5.03
CA TRP A 64 9.40 -0.98 4.29
C TRP A 64 9.79 -1.35 2.85
N HIS A 65 10.53 -2.44 2.64
CA HIS A 65 10.94 -2.88 1.30
C HIS A 65 9.75 -3.19 0.40
N VAL A 66 8.77 -3.95 0.90
CA VAL A 66 7.59 -4.30 0.09
C VAL A 66 6.65 -3.12 -0.14
N ALA A 67 6.59 -2.16 0.80
CA ALA A 67 5.84 -0.92 0.62
C ALA A 67 6.41 -0.07 -0.53
N ARG A 68 7.74 0.03 -0.61
CA ARG A 68 8.43 0.73 -1.71
C ARG A 68 8.23 0.04 -3.05
N GLU A 69 8.34 -1.29 -3.09
CA GLU A 69 8.12 -2.04 -4.33
C GLU A 69 6.68 -1.90 -4.83
N TYR A 70 5.69 -2.02 -3.93
CA TYR A 70 4.29 -1.76 -4.28
C TYR A 70 4.10 -0.34 -4.83
N HIS A 71 4.62 0.67 -4.16
CA HIS A 71 4.50 2.06 -4.61
C HIS A 71 5.12 2.28 -5.99
N ARG A 72 6.31 1.73 -6.23
CA ARG A 72 7.00 1.80 -7.52
C ARG A 72 6.18 1.17 -8.64
N ARG A 73 5.62 -0.03 -8.40
CA ARG A 73 4.76 -0.75 -9.36
C ARG A 73 3.46 0.00 -9.64
N HIS A 74 2.82 0.50 -8.59
CA HIS A 74 1.59 1.27 -8.68
C HIS A 74 1.78 2.53 -9.53
N GLN A 75 2.85 3.30 -9.29
CA GLN A 75 3.20 4.46 -10.12
C GLN A 75 3.51 4.08 -11.57
N GLY A 76 4.15 2.94 -11.80
CA GLY A 76 4.42 2.41 -13.14
C GLY A 76 3.14 2.13 -13.90
N CYS A 77 2.21 1.37 -13.30
CA CYS A 77 0.93 1.02 -13.90
C CYS A 77 0.07 2.26 -14.20
N ASP A 78 0.02 3.22 -13.27
CA ASP A 78 -0.69 4.49 -13.48
C ASP A 78 -0.14 5.27 -14.69
N GLN A 79 1.19 5.31 -14.83
CA GLN A 79 1.83 5.99 -15.96
C GLN A 79 1.62 5.24 -17.28
N ASP A 80 1.75 3.92 -17.28
CA ASP A 80 1.58 3.08 -18.46
C ASP A 80 0.14 3.09 -18.95
N SER A 81 -0.83 3.08 -18.02
CA SER A 81 -2.25 3.23 -18.34
C SER A 81 -2.58 4.60 -18.94
N ARG A 82 -1.98 5.70 -18.43
CA ARG A 82 -2.20 7.04 -19.00
C ARG A 82 -1.57 7.22 -20.38
N LYS A 83 -0.45 6.56 -20.63
CA LYS A 83 0.28 6.58 -21.92
C LYS A 83 -0.24 5.55 -22.91
N PHE A 84 -1.29 4.81 -22.57
CA PHE A 84 -1.89 3.79 -23.39
C PHE A 84 -2.70 4.41 -24.55
N SER A 85 -1.99 4.95 -25.55
CA SER A 85 -2.58 5.56 -26.74
C SER A 85 -2.53 4.66 -27.98
N THR A 86 -1.65 3.67 -27.99
CA THR A 86 -1.46 2.74 -29.11
C THR A 86 -1.95 1.34 -28.73
N HIS A 87 -3.15 0.99 -29.20
CA HIS A 87 -3.79 -0.29 -28.93
C HIS A 87 -3.18 -1.41 -29.79
N SER A 88 -2.00 -1.91 -29.41
CA SER A 88 -1.44 -3.15 -29.98
C SER A 88 -1.67 -4.33 -29.04
N PRO A 89 -1.90 -5.55 -29.57
CA PRO A 89 -2.01 -6.76 -28.74
C PRO A 89 -0.79 -7.00 -27.85
N ALA A 90 0.41 -6.68 -28.35
CA ALA A 90 1.65 -6.77 -27.59
C ALA A 90 1.66 -5.79 -26.40
N ARG A 91 1.23 -4.55 -26.61
CA ARG A 91 1.17 -3.54 -25.55
C ARG A 91 0.11 -3.86 -24.50
N LEU A 92 -1.01 -4.46 -24.90
CA LEU A 92 -2.02 -4.98 -23.98
C LEU A 92 -1.47 -6.12 -23.11
N ALA A 93 -0.69 -7.02 -23.68
CA ALA A 93 -0.05 -8.11 -22.94
C ALA A 93 0.97 -7.58 -21.93
N GLU A 94 1.79 -6.60 -22.32
CA GLU A 94 2.71 -5.91 -21.41
C GLU A 94 1.97 -5.23 -20.25
N LEU A 95 0.89 -4.50 -20.55
CA LEU A 95 0.10 -3.81 -19.52
C LEU A 95 -0.54 -4.81 -18.54
N THR A 96 -1.03 -5.95 -19.05
CA THR A 96 -1.59 -7.02 -18.22
C THR A 96 -0.53 -7.58 -17.26
N MET A 97 0.67 -7.86 -17.77
CA MET A 97 1.80 -8.34 -16.97
C MET A 97 2.18 -7.34 -15.87
N GLU A 98 2.21 -6.03 -16.17
CA GLU A 98 2.52 -5.02 -15.14
C GLU A 98 1.45 -4.97 -14.05
N TYR A 99 0.16 -5.08 -14.39
CA TYR A 99 -0.91 -5.18 -13.39
C TYR A 99 -0.81 -6.45 -12.53
N ASP A 100 -0.43 -7.59 -13.11
CA ASP A 100 -0.20 -8.84 -12.35
C ASP A 100 0.96 -8.69 -11.36
N LEU A 101 2.03 -7.97 -11.76
CA LEU A 101 3.17 -7.67 -10.90
C LEU A 101 2.79 -6.68 -9.79
N GLU A 102 1.97 -5.67 -10.07
CA GLU A 102 1.42 -4.77 -9.06
C GLU A 102 0.57 -5.53 -8.04
N ALA A 103 -0.32 -6.41 -8.51
CA ALA A 103 -1.16 -7.25 -7.64
C ALA A 103 -0.31 -8.16 -6.74
N SER A 104 0.77 -8.73 -7.28
CA SER A 104 1.72 -9.54 -6.52
C SER A 104 2.45 -8.72 -5.43
N ALA A 105 2.87 -7.49 -5.76
CA ALA A 105 3.49 -6.58 -4.81
C ALA A 105 2.52 -6.15 -3.69
N LEU A 106 1.24 -5.92 -4.05
CA LEU A 106 0.17 -5.64 -3.10
C LEU A 106 -0.03 -6.81 -2.11
N LEU A 107 -0.05 -8.04 -2.62
CA LEU A 107 -0.18 -9.23 -1.77
C LEU A 107 1.04 -9.38 -0.82
N ALA A 108 2.25 -9.16 -1.32
CA ALA A 108 3.45 -9.17 -0.49
C ALA A 108 3.39 -8.12 0.64
N LEU A 109 2.89 -6.92 0.33
CA LEU A 109 2.67 -5.85 1.31
C LEU A 109 1.64 -6.26 2.37
N LEU A 110 0.54 -6.93 1.99
CA LEU A 110 -0.43 -7.47 2.95
C LEU A 110 0.17 -8.52 3.89
N HIS A 111 0.99 -9.43 3.36
CA HIS A 111 1.67 -10.44 4.16
C HIS A 111 2.67 -9.81 5.14
N ALA A 112 3.49 -8.85 4.68
CA ALA A 112 4.45 -8.16 5.54
C ALA A 112 3.76 -7.33 6.62
N LEU A 113 2.66 -6.64 6.30
CA LEU A 113 1.87 -5.89 7.27
C LEU A 113 1.30 -6.83 8.35
N THR A 114 0.76 -7.97 7.94
CA THR A 114 0.25 -8.99 8.87
C THR A 114 1.36 -9.54 9.76
N ALA A 115 2.54 -9.81 9.19
CA ALA A 115 3.69 -10.29 9.95
C ALA A 115 4.21 -9.23 10.94
N TYR A 116 4.25 -7.96 10.54
CA TYR A 116 4.65 -6.86 11.42
C TYR A 116 3.67 -6.68 12.59
N ARG A 117 2.35 -6.69 12.32
CA ARG A 117 1.31 -6.57 13.35
C ARG A 117 1.35 -7.67 14.42
N LYS A 118 1.81 -8.88 14.07
CA LYS A 118 1.98 -9.96 15.05
C LYS A 118 3.05 -9.65 16.10
N VAL A 119 4.07 -8.87 15.72
CA VAL A 119 5.20 -8.52 16.60
C VAL A 119 4.99 -7.16 17.27
N VAL A 120 4.25 -6.25 16.63
CA VAL A 120 3.89 -4.93 17.17
C VAL A 120 2.37 -4.73 17.11
N PRO A 121 1.59 -5.29 18.06
CA PRO A 121 0.13 -5.19 18.06
C PRO A 121 -0.37 -3.75 18.24
N GLU A 122 0.35 -2.95 19.04
CA GLU A 122 0.00 -1.54 19.33
C GLU A 122 0.18 -0.60 18.13
N ALA A 123 0.70 -1.09 17.01
CA ALA A 123 0.80 -0.32 15.77
C ALA A 123 -0.57 -0.06 15.12
N GLU A 124 -1.62 -0.79 15.52
CA GLU A 124 -2.98 -0.40 15.17
C GLU A 124 -3.53 0.60 16.19
N TYR A 125 -4.08 1.70 15.68
CA TYR A 125 -4.94 2.57 16.47
C TYR A 125 -6.24 1.83 16.79
N GLU A 126 -6.22 0.98 17.82
CA GLU A 126 -7.44 0.58 18.51
C GLU A 126 -7.92 1.82 19.28
N GLY A 127 -9.15 2.27 19.03
CA GLY A 127 -9.74 3.46 19.66
C GLY A 127 -10.00 3.32 21.17
N SER A 128 -9.08 2.76 21.94
CA SER A 128 -9.14 2.66 23.40
C SER A 128 -8.31 3.77 24.06
N GLY A 129 -8.77 5.00 23.86
CA GLY A 129 -8.30 6.20 24.56
C GLY A 129 -9.41 6.93 25.32
N ALA A 130 -10.56 6.30 25.52
CA ALA A 130 -11.68 6.85 26.29
C ALA A 130 -11.93 6.04 27.57
N SER A 131 -10.90 5.79 28.38
CA SER A 131 -11.09 5.56 29.82
C SER A 131 -9.74 5.56 30.55
N ARG A 132 -9.43 6.67 31.22
CA ARG A 132 -8.90 6.75 32.59
C ARG A 132 -8.42 8.18 32.86
N VAL A 133 -9.40 9.05 33.06
CA VAL A 133 -9.25 10.15 34.02
C VAL A 133 -10.03 9.69 35.25
N ALA A 134 -9.30 9.39 36.32
CA ALA A 134 -9.76 9.37 37.69
C ALA A 134 -8.59 9.78 38.56
#